data_AF-A0A6J3R911-F1
#
_entry.id   AF-A0A6J3R911-F1
#
_cell.length_a   1.000
_cell.length_b   1.000
_cell.length_c   1.000
_cell.angle_alpha   90.00
_cell.angle_beta   90.00
_cell.angle_gamma   90.00
#
_symmetry.space_group_name_H-M   'P 1'
#
loop_
_entity.id
_entity.type
_entity.pdbx_description
1 polymer ?
#
loop_
_entity_poly.entity_id
_entity_poly.type
_entity_poly.pdbx_seq_one_letter_code
_entity_poly.pdbx_strand_id
1 'polypeptide(L)'
;KKKEVTPPPAPFKSLINRGYGQKLIGASLSFFEGLNICTSGSATSCEECLLIHPKCAWCSKEDFGSLRSVTSRCDFKANLVRNGCGGEFESPVSSTQVLRSLPLSSKGSSPAGSDVIQMTPQEVTVNLRPGDKTTFQLQVRQVEDYPVDLYYLMDLSLSMKDDLDNIRSLGTKLAEEMRKLTSNFRLGFGSFVDKNISPFSYTAPRYQTNPCIGYKLFPNCVPSFGFRHLLPLTDRVDSFNEEVRKQRVSRNRDAPEGGFDAVLQAAVCKEKIGWRKDALHLLVFTTDDVPHIALDGKLGGLVQPHDGQCHLNEDNEYTASNQMDYPSLALLGEKLAENNINLIFAVTKNHYMLYKCITIMSKKKRKVDFKCHAFKCQYALFWSMEYGLFCHQIRWQSIAYYATTRLVG
;
A
#
# COMPACT_ATOMS: atom_id res chain seq x y z
N LYS A 1 30.83 -54.55 30.60
CA LYS A 1 29.99 -55.14 29.54
C LYS A 1 29.76 -54.07 28.45
N LYS A 2 30.34 -54.26 27.25
CA LYS A 2 29.87 -53.91 25.86
C LYS A 2 28.83 -52.77 25.75
N LYS A 3 28.94 -51.68 24.96
CA LYS A 3 29.38 -51.38 23.56
C LYS A 3 29.55 -49.84 23.49
N GLU A 4 30.60 -49.18 22.96
CA GLU A 4 31.06 -48.99 21.55
C GLU A 4 29.99 -48.47 20.56
N VAL A 5 30.19 -47.25 20.02
CA VAL A 5 30.44 -46.94 18.58
C VAL A 5 30.74 -45.43 18.42
N THR A 6 31.88 -45.13 17.82
CA THR A 6 32.34 -43.82 17.28
C THR A 6 32.54 -43.93 15.74
N PRO A 7 32.62 -42.80 15.00
CA PRO A 7 32.13 -42.67 13.62
C PRO A 7 33.19 -42.95 12.54
N PRO A 8 32.82 -43.08 11.25
CA PRO A 8 33.79 -43.08 10.16
C PRO A 8 33.93 -41.71 9.45
N PRO A 9 35.13 -41.40 8.91
CA PRO A 9 35.41 -40.20 8.11
C PRO A 9 35.24 -40.44 6.60
N ALA A 10 35.28 -39.34 5.83
CA ALA A 10 35.18 -39.25 4.38
C ALA A 10 36.55 -39.46 3.66
N PRO A 11 36.71 -39.17 2.34
CA PRO A 11 36.72 -40.16 1.26
C PRO A 11 38.09 -40.29 0.55
N PHE A 12 38.31 -41.41 -0.15
CA PHE A 12 39.48 -41.62 -1.01
C PHE A 12 39.11 -41.67 -2.50
N LYS A 13 39.94 -41.00 -3.31
CA LYS A 13 39.93 -40.93 -4.78
C LYS A 13 40.36 -42.25 -5.42
N SER A 14 39.94 -42.43 -6.68
CA SER A 14 40.80 -42.73 -7.85
C SER A 14 40.56 -44.03 -8.65
N LEU A 15 40.42 -43.82 -9.97
CA LEU A 15 41.04 -44.53 -11.11
C LEU A 15 40.44 -45.83 -11.70
N ILE A 16 39.99 -45.66 -12.96
CA ILE A 16 40.42 -46.35 -14.20
C ILE A 16 39.73 -47.65 -14.66
N ASN A 17 39.12 -47.49 -15.85
CA ASN A 17 38.98 -48.36 -17.03
C ASN A 17 39.08 -49.88 -16.88
N ARG A 18 38.06 -50.57 -17.42
CA ARG A 18 38.21 -51.70 -18.36
C ARG A 18 37.05 -51.68 -19.36
N GLY A 19 37.38 -51.58 -20.63
CA GLY A 19 36.42 -51.68 -21.73
C GLY A 19 36.19 -53.13 -22.16
N TYR A 20 35.07 -53.36 -22.85
CA TYR A 20 34.87 -54.40 -23.86
C TYR A 20 33.87 -53.84 -24.88
N GLY A 21 34.22 -53.94 -26.16
CA GLY A 21 33.52 -53.27 -27.27
C GLY A 21 32.58 -54.14 -28.09
N GLN A 22 32.18 -53.54 -29.22
CA GLN A 22 31.46 -54.08 -30.39
C GLN A 22 29.94 -54.31 -30.18
N LYS A 23 29.02 -53.87 -31.04
CA LYS A 23 29.04 -53.47 -32.46
C LYS A 23 27.87 -52.49 -32.69
N LEU A 24 28.15 -51.32 -33.26
CA LEU A 24 27.15 -50.41 -33.80
C LEU A 24 26.70 -50.92 -35.18
N ILE A 25 25.45 -51.36 -35.28
CA ILE A 25 24.75 -51.43 -36.57
C ILE A 25 24.13 -50.04 -36.75
N GLY A 26 24.66 -49.28 -37.72
CA GLY A 26 24.13 -47.99 -38.11
C GLY A 26 22.76 -48.15 -38.74
N ALA A 27 21.71 -47.91 -37.95
CA ALA A 27 20.46 -47.40 -38.48
C ALA A 27 20.61 -45.88 -38.53
N SER A 28 20.71 -45.32 -39.73
CA SER A 28 20.56 -43.89 -39.98
C SER A 28 19.14 -43.51 -39.56
N LEU A 29 18.98 -43.10 -38.30
CA LEU A 29 17.86 -42.29 -37.88
C LEU A 29 18.14 -40.91 -38.48
N SER A 30 17.50 -40.62 -39.60
CA SER A 30 17.30 -39.26 -40.09
C SER A 30 16.70 -38.44 -38.95
N PHE A 31 17.56 -37.69 -38.27
CA PHE A 31 17.15 -36.62 -37.38
C PHE A 31 16.27 -35.68 -38.22
N PHE A 32 14.99 -35.56 -37.88
CA PHE A 32 14.11 -34.55 -38.46
C PHE A 32 14.71 -33.16 -38.13
N GLU A 33 15.48 -32.60 -39.05
CA GLU A 33 15.84 -31.18 -39.06
C GLU A 33 14.55 -30.38 -39.30
N GLY A 34 13.78 -30.12 -38.25
CA GLY A 34 12.54 -29.35 -38.40
C GLY A 34 11.67 -29.23 -37.16
N LEU A 35 11.81 -30.12 -36.16
CA LEU A 35 11.00 -30.03 -34.94
C LEU A 35 11.45 -28.87 -34.05
N ASN A 36 10.62 -27.85 -33.98
CA ASN A 36 10.67 -26.79 -33.00
C ASN A 36 9.35 -26.70 -32.22
N ILE A 37 9.30 -25.80 -31.24
CA ILE A 37 8.15 -25.61 -30.34
C ILE A 37 6.82 -25.37 -31.09
N CYS A 38 6.86 -24.71 -32.25
CA CYS A 38 5.68 -24.40 -33.05
C CYS A 38 5.19 -25.62 -33.84
N THR A 39 6.12 -26.41 -34.39
CA THR A 39 5.80 -27.60 -35.18
C THR A 39 5.47 -28.82 -34.30
N SER A 40 5.95 -28.85 -33.05
CA SER A 40 5.66 -29.95 -32.11
C SER A 40 4.24 -29.93 -31.57
N GLY A 41 3.54 -28.78 -31.65
CA GLY A 41 2.20 -28.60 -31.07
C GLY A 41 1.04 -29.09 -31.94
N SER A 42 1.31 -29.66 -33.12
CA SER A 42 0.29 -30.17 -34.07
C SER A 42 -0.94 -29.26 -34.25
N ALA A 43 -0.73 -27.95 -34.29
CA ALA A 43 -1.82 -26.98 -34.41
C ALA A 43 -2.61 -27.22 -35.70
N THR A 44 -3.92 -27.35 -35.57
CA THR A 44 -4.85 -27.58 -36.68
C THR A 44 -5.48 -26.28 -37.19
N SER A 45 -5.44 -25.23 -36.38
CA SER A 45 -5.95 -23.90 -36.71
C SER A 45 -4.89 -22.80 -36.50
N CYS A 46 -5.13 -21.64 -37.15
CA CYS A 46 -4.30 -20.45 -36.94
C CYS A 46 -4.31 -20.01 -35.47
N GLU A 47 -5.47 -20.05 -34.81
CA GLU A 47 -5.60 -19.67 -33.40
C GLU A 47 -4.76 -20.57 -32.49
N GLU A 48 -4.88 -21.89 -32.64
CA GLU A 48 -4.07 -22.86 -31.88
C GLU A 48 -2.56 -22.60 -32.08
N CYS A 49 -2.14 -22.34 -33.32
CA CYS A 49 -0.74 -22.05 -33.62
C CYS A 49 -0.24 -20.80 -32.89
N LEU A 50 -1.04 -19.74 -32.88
CA LEU A 50 -0.64 -18.46 -32.30
C LEU A 50 -0.57 -18.52 -30.76
N LEU A 51 -1.32 -19.43 -30.14
CA LEU A 51 -1.33 -19.69 -28.69
C LEU A 51 -0.15 -20.53 -28.20
N ILE A 52 0.51 -21.33 -29.05
CA ILE A 52 1.63 -22.19 -28.64
C ILE A 52 2.80 -21.37 -28.07
N HIS A 53 3.27 -20.39 -28.83
CA HIS A 53 4.41 -19.57 -28.45
C HIS A 53 4.44 -18.26 -29.26
N PRO A 54 4.89 -17.13 -28.69
CA PRO A 54 4.93 -15.82 -29.35
C PRO A 54 5.80 -15.74 -30.61
N LYS A 55 6.73 -16.69 -30.79
CA LYS A 55 7.57 -16.79 -31.99
C LYS A 55 6.92 -17.56 -33.15
N CYS A 56 5.82 -18.26 -32.90
CA CYS A 56 5.14 -19.03 -33.94
C CYS A 56 4.41 -18.11 -34.91
N ALA A 57 4.29 -18.53 -36.15
CA ALA A 57 3.53 -17.87 -37.18
C ALA A 57 2.72 -18.95 -37.92
N TRP A 58 1.63 -18.54 -38.56
CA TRP A 58 0.77 -19.43 -39.31
C TRP A 58 0.75 -19.04 -40.79
N CYS A 59 0.91 -19.99 -41.71
CA CYS A 59 0.76 -19.72 -43.15
C CYS A 59 -0.66 -20.05 -43.63
N SER A 60 -1.38 -19.02 -44.12
CA SER A 60 -2.74 -19.12 -44.67
C SER A 60 -2.78 -19.42 -46.16
N LYS A 61 -1.63 -19.38 -46.87
CA LYS A 61 -1.54 -19.69 -48.31
C LYS A 61 -2.15 -21.05 -48.65
N GLU A 62 -3.03 -21.11 -49.64
CA GLU A 62 -3.70 -22.35 -50.06
C GLU A 62 -2.67 -23.37 -50.60
N ASP A 63 -1.87 -22.96 -51.60
CA ASP A 63 -0.78 -23.74 -52.20
C ASP A 63 0.51 -23.67 -51.36
N PHE A 64 0.42 -24.10 -50.10
CA PHE A 64 1.56 -24.18 -49.18
C PHE A 64 2.05 -25.61 -48.99
N GLY A 65 3.32 -25.84 -49.31
CA GLY A 65 3.97 -27.15 -49.24
C GLY A 65 4.23 -27.78 -50.61
N SER A 66 4.97 -28.89 -50.60
CA SER A 66 5.22 -29.73 -51.78
C SER A 66 4.49 -31.06 -51.62
N LEU A 67 3.97 -31.63 -52.70
CA LEU A 67 3.41 -33.01 -52.75
C LEU A 67 4.36 -34.08 -52.17
N ARG A 68 5.64 -33.76 -51.96
CA ARG A 68 6.68 -34.67 -51.45
C ARG A 68 7.10 -34.40 -49.99
N SER A 69 6.57 -33.37 -49.31
CA SER A 69 6.94 -33.06 -47.92
C SER A 69 5.77 -32.56 -47.09
N VAL A 70 5.56 -33.16 -45.91
CA VAL A 70 4.61 -32.66 -44.90
C VAL A 70 5.18 -31.36 -44.30
N THR A 71 4.74 -30.22 -44.81
CA THR A 71 5.13 -28.89 -44.29
C THR A 71 4.09 -28.40 -43.30
N SER A 72 4.52 -28.12 -42.06
CA SER A 72 3.64 -27.57 -41.03
C SER A 72 3.23 -26.14 -41.39
N ARG A 73 1.93 -25.84 -41.32
CA ARG A 73 1.40 -24.46 -41.45
C ARG A 73 1.77 -23.60 -40.24
N CYS A 74 2.09 -24.21 -39.10
CA CYS A 74 2.55 -23.55 -37.90
C CYS A 74 4.06 -23.74 -37.71
N ASP A 75 4.84 -22.67 -37.84
CA ASP A 75 6.30 -22.71 -37.68
C ASP A 75 6.82 -21.30 -37.34
N PHE A 76 8.12 -21.13 -37.12
CA PHE A 76 8.75 -19.82 -37.08
C PHE A 76 8.59 -19.12 -38.43
N LYS A 77 8.37 -17.79 -38.39
CA LYS A 77 8.23 -16.94 -39.58
C LYS A 77 9.33 -17.18 -40.63
N ALA A 78 10.58 -17.32 -40.19
CA ALA A 78 11.72 -17.58 -41.08
C ALA A 78 11.63 -18.92 -41.84
N ASN A 79 11.07 -19.95 -41.20
CA ASN A 79 10.90 -21.28 -41.82
C ASN A 79 9.74 -21.26 -42.83
N LEU A 80 8.62 -20.61 -42.49
CA LEU A 80 7.49 -20.46 -43.40
C LEU A 80 7.89 -19.72 -44.69
N VAL A 81 8.66 -18.64 -44.57
CA VAL A 81 9.17 -17.88 -45.72
C VAL A 81 10.10 -18.75 -46.58
N ARG A 82 11.00 -19.53 -45.96
CA ARG A 82 11.89 -20.46 -46.67
C ARG A 82 11.13 -21.54 -47.45
N ASN A 83 9.99 -21.97 -46.91
CA ASN A 83 9.12 -22.99 -47.50
C ASN A 83 8.10 -22.41 -48.51
N GLY A 84 8.24 -21.14 -48.91
CA GLY A 84 7.43 -20.55 -49.98
C GLY A 84 6.16 -19.81 -49.53
N CYS A 85 6.05 -19.48 -48.24
CA CYS A 85 5.00 -18.59 -47.70
C CYS A 85 5.45 -17.12 -47.84
N GLY A 86 5.16 -16.51 -48.99
CA GLY A 86 5.72 -15.22 -49.40
C GLY A 86 5.04 -13.96 -48.83
N GLY A 87 3.99 -14.08 -48.01
CA GLY A 87 3.29 -12.92 -47.43
C GLY A 87 1.96 -13.24 -46.76
N GLU A 88 1.33 -14.36 -47.11
CA GLU A 88 0.09 -14.85 -46.50
C GLU A 88 0.37 -15.62 -45.20
N PHE A 89 0.97 -14.94 -44.22
CA PHE A 89 1.18 -15.51 -42.90
C PHE A 89 0.69 -14.57 -41.80
N GLU A 90 0.07 -15.17 -40.79
CA GLU A 90 -0.38 -14.49 -39.58
C GLU A 90 0.72 -14.59 -38.52
N SER A 91 1.20 -13.42 -38.10
CA SER A 91 2.21 -13.30 -37.05
C SER A 91 2.01 -11.97 -36.32
N PRO A 92 0.92 -11.83 -35.54
CA PRO A 92 0.72 -10.63 -34.72
C PRO A 92 1.89 -10.48 -33.76
N VAL A 93 2.41 -9.26 -33.68
CA VAL A 93 3.53 -8.90 -32.80
C VAL A 93 2.99 -7.99 -31.70
N SER A 94 3.45 -8.21 -30.48
CA SER A 94 3.09 -7.31 -29.39
C SER A 94 3.64 -5.92 -29.63
N SER A 95 2.83 -4.90 -29.37
CA SER A 95 3.18 -3.51 -29.61
C SER A 95 2.67 -2.60 -28.50
N THR A 96 3.39 -1.51 -28.29
CA THR A 96 3.05 -0.44 -27.36
C THR A 96 2.95 0.86 -28.14
N GLN A 97 1.87 1.61 -27.92
CA GLN A 97 1.66 2.91 -28.53
C GLN A 97 1.29 3.92 -27.45
N VAL A 98 2.03 5.02 -27.40
CA VAL A 98 1.74 6.11 -26.47
C VAL A 98 0.68 7.02 -27.10
N LEU A 99 -0.45 7.18 -26.43
CA LEU A 99 -1.55 8.04 -26.88
C LEU A 99 -1.42 9.46 -26.31
N ARG A 100 -1.08 9.58 -25.03
CA ARG A 100 -0.94 10.87 -24.34
C ARG A 100 0.35 10.92 -23.52
N SER A 101 1.22 11.88 -23.86
CA SER A 101 2.53 12.08 -23.24
C SER A 101 2.85 13.55 -23.05
N LEU A 102 2.25 14.12 -22.01
CA LEU A 102 2.53 15.46 -21.55
C LEU A 102 3.84 15.47 -20.72
N PRO A 103 4.63 16.55 -20.80
CA PRO A 103 5.89 16.67 -20.07
C PRO A 103 5.66 16.79 -18.56
N LEU A 104 6.64 16.33 -17.77
CA LEU A 104 6.61 16.43 -16.32
C LEU A 104 6.68 17.89 -15.86
N SER A 105 5.79 18.29 -14.95
CA SER A 105 5.79 19.61 -14.36
C SER A 105 7.05 19.87 -13.52
N SER A 106 7.46 21.14 -13.45
CA SER A 106 8.57 21.59 -12.60
C SER A 106 8.11 22.02 -11.20
N LYS A 107 6.94 22.66 -11.09
CA LYS A 107 6.33 23.11 -9.82
C LYS A 107 4.86 22.71 -9.72
N GLY A 108 4.39 22.53 -8.48
CA GLY A 108 2.99 22.20 -8.16
C GLY A 108 2.11 23.44 -7.99
N SER A 109 2.73 24.61 -7.80
CA SER A 109 2.09 25.93 -7.73
C SER A 109 1.86 26.51 -9.12
N SER A 110 0.90 25.94 -9.84
CA SER A 110 0.37 26.58 -11.04
C SER A 110 -0.88 27.43 -10.72
N PRO A 111 -1.22 28.43 -11.55
CA PRO A 111 -2.48 29.15 -11.43
C PRO A 111 -3.66 28.17 -11.39
N ALA A 112 -4.68 28.48 -10.60
CA ALA A 112 -5.83 27.63 -10.36
C ALA A 112 -6.35 26.97 -11.65
N GLY A 113 -6.28 25.63 -11.71
CA GLY A 113 -6.91 24.83 -12.76
C GLY A 113 -5.98 24.15 -13.79
N SER A 114 -4.65 24.22 -13.66
CA SER A 114 -3.77 23.37 -14.48
C SER A 114 -3.35 22.09 -13.74
N ASP A 115 -3.57 20.93 -14.35
CA ASP A 115 -3.16 19.63 -13.80
C ASP A 115 -1.64 19.54 -13.62
N VAL A 116 -1.20 19.23 -12.40
CA VAL A 116 0.22 18.97 -12.10
C VAL A 116 0.59 17.59 -12.62
N ILE A 117 1.54 17.52 -13.56
CA ILE A 117 1.90 16.29 -14.25
C ILE A 117 3.12 15.65 -13.58
N GLN A 118 2.86 14.62 -12.78
CA GLN A 118 3.89 13.88 -12.03
C GLN A 118 4.35 12.59 -12.70
N MET A 119 3.61 12.13 -13.73
CA MET A 119 3.87 10.87 -14.43
C MET A 119 3.75 11.07 -15.94
N THR A 120 4.65 10.46 -16.72
CA THR A 120 4.60 10.45 -18.18
C THR A 120 5.10 9.11 -18.74
N PRO A 121 4.42 8.51 -19.75
CA PRO A 121 3.20 8.97 -20.41
C PRO A 121 1.94 8.81 -19.53
N GLN A 122 0.85 9.50 -19.87
CA GLN A 122 -0.42 9.40 -19.13
C GLN A 122 -1.37 8.35 -19.73
N GLU A 123 -1.20 8.00 -21.01
CA GLU A 123 -2.03 7.02 -21.68
C GLU A 123 -1.23 6.20 -22.71
N VAL A 124 -1.32 4.88 -22.61
CA VAL A 124 -0.60 3.92 -23.45
C VAL A 124 -1.56 2.80 -23.86
N THR A 125 -1.64 2.51 -25.16
CA THR A 125 -2.30 1.32 -25.69
C THR A 125 -1.28 0.19 -25.80
N VAL A 126 -1.65 -0.98 -25.28
CA VAL A 126 -0.80 -2.16 -25.24
C VAL A 126 -1.51 -3.30 -25.94
N ASN A 127 -0.99 -3.71 -27.10
CA ASN A 127 -1.47 -4.87 -27.84
C ASN A 127 -0.53 -6.04 -27.52
N LEU A 128 -1.03 -7.07 -26.85
CA LEU A 128 -0.23 -8.22 -26.41
C LEU A 128 -0.68 -9.50 -27.09
N ARG A 129 0.28 -10.22 -27.65
CA ARG A 129 0.10 -11.60 -28.05
C ARG A 129 0.22 -12.53 -26.84
N PRO A 130 -0.59 -13.59 -26.71
CA PRO A 130 -0.46 -14.57 -25.63
C PRO A 130 0.96 -15.13 -25.50
N GLY A 131 1.51 -15.08 -24.29
CA GLY A 131 2.87 -15.53 -23.96
C GLY A 131 3.99 -14.59 -24.39
N ASP A 132 3.69 -13.51 -25.10
CA ASP A 132 4.66 -12.48 -25.48
C ASP A 132 4.79 -11.39 -24.41
N LYS A 133 5.84 -10.58 -24.52
CA LYS A 133 6.07 -9.43 -23.64
C LYS A 133 6.38 -8.18 -24.43
N THR A 134 5.93 -7.04 -23.91
CA THR A 134 6.30 -5.72 -24.41
C THR A 134 6.72 -4.83 -23.26
N THR A 135 7.47 -3.78 -23.57
CA THR A 135 7.96 -2.82 -22.59
C THR A 135 7.57 -1.41 -23.00
N PHE A 136 7.30 -0.57 -22.00
CA PHE A 136 7.15 0.86 -22.15
C PHE A 136 7.84 1.53 -20.97
N GLN A 137 8.27 2.78 -21.16
CA GLN A 137 8.96 3.57 -20.15
C GLN A 137 7.96 4.45 -19.42
N LEU A 138 8.02 4.45 -18.08
CA LEU A 138 7.23 5.33 -17.23
C LEU A 138 8.18 6.18 -16.40
N GLN A 139 8.08 7.49 -16.55
CA GLN A 139 8.85 8.44 -15.76
C GLN A 139 7.96 9.05 -14.69
N VAL A 140 8.47 9.08 -13.47
CA VAL A 140 7.78 9.66 -12.30
C VAL A 140 8.68 10.72 -11.69
N ARG A 141 8.13 11.90 -11.42
CA ARG A 141 8.83 12.97 -10.70
C ARG A 141 7.97 13.47 -9.55
N GLN A 142 8.59 13.55 -8.38
CA GLN A 142 8.02 14.30 -7.27
C GLN A 142 8.19 15.80 -7.56
N VAL A 143 7.07 16.47 -7.71
CA VAL A 143 7.04 17.90 -8.04
C VAL A 143 7.28 18.72 -6.76
N GLU A 144 8.11 19.76 -6.87
CA GLU A 144 8.33 20.70 -5.78
C GLU A 144 7.08 21.54 -5.52
N ASP A 145 6.89 22.00 -4.29
CA ASP A 145 5.78 22.89 -3.92
C ASP A 145 4.40 22.28 -4.23
N TYR A 146 4.24 20.99 -3.91
CA TYR A 146 2.97 20.27 -4.05
C TYR A 146 2.04 20.60 -2.86
N PRO A 147 0.71 20.75 -3.05
CA PRO A 147 -0.21 21.04 -1.95
C PRO A 147 -0.21 19.94 -0.88
N VAL A 148 -0.30 20.34 0.39
CA VAL A 148 -0.33 19.41 1.52
C VAL A 148 -1.52 19.69 2.41
N ASP A 149 -2.27 18.64 2.72
CA ASP A 149 -3.31 18.63 3.75
C ASP A 149 -2.81 17.80 4.93
N LEU A 150 -2.72 18.42 6.10
CA LEU A 150 -2.34 17.74 7.34
C LEU A 150 -3.51 17.78 8.31
N TYR A 151 -4.05 16.61 8.61
CA TYR A 151 -5.07 16.46 9.65
C TYR A 151 -4.42 15.89 10.90
N TYR A 152 -4.42 16.68 11.99
CA TYR A 152 -3.85 16.30 13.26
C TYR A 152 -4.93 15.64 14.11
N LEU A 153 -4.75 14.35 14.40
CA LEU A 153 -5.69 13.52 15.14
C LEU A 153 -5.07 13.15 16.49
N MET A 154 -5.62 13.73 17.55
CA MET A 154 -5.03 13.67 18.88
C MET A 154 -5.85 12.83 19.87
N ASP A 155 -5.16 11.96 20.58
CA ASP A 155 -5.67 11.34 21.79
C ASP A 155 -5.84 12.39 22.91
N LEU A 156 -7.06 12.50 23.43
CA LEU A 156 -7.41 13.38 24.56
C LEU A 156 -7.78 12.57 25.81
N SER A 157 -7.28 11.35 25.96
CA SER A 157 -7.26 10.62 27.22
C SER A 157 -6.54 11.43 28.31
N LEU A 158 -6.67 11.01 29.58
CA LEU A 158 -6.17 11.79 30.70
C LEU A 158 -4.64 11.89 30.72
N SER A 159 -3.94 10.89 30.20
CA SER A 159 -2.48 10.85 30.15
C SER A 159 -1.89 11.89 29.19
N MET A 160 -2.62 12.25 28.13
CA MET A 160 -2.22 13.21 27.10
C MET A 160 -2.36 14.70 27.52
N LYS A 161 -2.51 14.97 28.82
CA LYS A 161 -2.84 16.31 29.31
C LYS A 161 -1.70 17.33 29.15
N ASP A 162 -0.48 16.92 29.42
CA ASP A 162 0.72 17.73 29.23
C ASP A 162 1.05 17.89 27.73
N ASP A 163 0.83 16.87 26.91
CA ASP A 163 0.93 16.97 25.45
C ASP A 163 -0.01 18.05 24.87
N LEU A 164 -1.23 18.14 25.38
CA LEU A 164 -2.18 19.17 24.96
C LEU A 164 -1.65 20.59 25.22
N ASP A 165 -0.97 20.79 26.34
CA ASP A 165 -0.35 22.08 26.66
C ASP A 165 0.81 22.43 25.72
N ASN A 166 1.59 21.42 25.29
CA ASN A 166 2.65 21.60 24.29
C ASN A 166 2.11 21.94 22.89
N ILE A 167 1.03 21.27 22.47
CA ILE A 167 0.45 21.40 21.12
C ILE A 167 -0.24 22.76 20.90
N ARG A 168 -0.66 23.45 21.98
CA ARG A 168 -1.19 24.83 21.90
C ARG A 168 -0.25 25.83 21.24
N SER A 169 1.06 25.57 21.23
CA SER A 169 2.08 26.39 20.56
C SER A 169 2.61 25.79 19.26
N LEU A 170 2.20 24.55 18.93
CA LEU A 170 2.75 23.78 17.82
C LEU A 170 2.15 24.18 16.48
N GLY A 171 0.88 24.60 16.43
CA GLY A 171 0.19 24.92 15.17
C GLY A 171 0.91 25.97 14.33
N THR A 172 1.32 27.08 14.97
CA THR A 172 2.09 28.15 14.31
C THR A 172 3.44 27.66 13.80
N LYS A 173 4.21 26.97 14.66
CA LYS A 173 5.55 26.46 14.31
C LYS A 173 5.49 25.43 13.18
N LEU A 174 4.53 24.52 13.24
CA LEU A 174 4.32 23.50 12.20
C LEU A 174 4.01 24.16 10.86
N ALA A 175 3.10 25.14 10.85
CA ALA A 175 2.77 25.85 9.62
C ALA A 175 3.94 26.66 9.07
N GLU A 176 4.77 27.28 9.92
CA GLU A 176 5.99 27.98 9.51
C GLU A 176 7.00 27.03 8.85
N GLU A 177 7.23 25.85 9.42
CA GLU A 177 8.13 24.85 8.82
C GLU A 177 7.55 24.26 7.53
N MET A 178 6.24 24.00 7.49
CA MET A 178 5.57 23.47 6.30
C MET A 178 5.53 24.49 5.16
N ARG A 179 5.40 25.79 5.45
CA ARG A 179 5.46 26.87 4.46
C ARG A 179 6.80 26.97 3.73
N LYS A 180 7.89 26.46 4.31
CA LYS A 180 9.20 26.37 3.64
C LYS A 180 9.24 25.28 2.57
N LEU A 181 8.33 24.30 2.64
CA LEU A 181 8.27 23.15 1.74
C LEU A 181 7.15 23.26 0.70
N THR A 182 6.04 23.89 1.07
CA THR A 182 4.87 24.10 0.21
C THR A 182 4.22 25.44 0.51
N SER A 183 3.85 26.15 -0.55
CA SER A 183 3.07 27.39 -0.53
C SER A 183 1.59 27.12 -0.20
N ASN A 184 1.13 25.88 -0.34
CA ASN A 184 -0.28 25.53 -0.25
C ASN A 184 -0.56 24.45 0.82
N PHE A 185 -0.43 24.88 2.08
CA PHE A 185 -0.61 24.06 3.27
C PHE A 185 -1.97 24.30 3.92
N ARG A 186 -2.69 23.21 4.25
CA ARG A 186 -3.89 23.24 5.10
C ARG A 186 -3.70 22.36 6.33
N LEU A 187 -4.19 22.84 7.47
CA LEU A 187 -4.14 22.17 8.76
C LEU A 187 -5.57 21.97 9.29
N GLY A 188 -5.85 20.76 9.76
CA GLY A 188 -7.11 20.39 10.40
C GLY A 188 -6.87 19.69 11.73
N PHE A 189 -7.91 19.57 12.55
CA PHE A 189 -7.80 19.01 13.89
C PHE A 189 -9.00 18.15 14.25
N GLY A 190 -8.73 17.02 14.90
CA GLY A 190 -9.73 16.16 15.51
C GLY A 190 -9.17 15.49 16.75
N SER A 191 -10.07 14.97 17.57
CA SER A 191 -9.71 14.32 18.83
C SER A 191 -10.48 13.03 19.05
N PHE A 192 -9.89 12.12 19.80
CA PHE A 192 -10.53 10.87 20.22
C PHE A 192 -10.17 10.51 21.65
N VAL A 193 -10.96 9.62 22.23
CA VAL A 193 -10.65 8.94 23.50
C VAL A 193 -11.00 7.47 23.27
N ASP A 194 -12.20 7.05 23.65
CA ASP A 194 -12.70 5.70 23.40
C ASP A 194 -14.23 5.66 23.45
N LYS A 195 -14.80 4.51 23.12
CA LYS A 195 -16.24 4.27 23.12
C LYS A 195 -16.83 4.57 24.51
N ASN A 196 -17.83 5.45 24.56
CA ASN A 196 -18.49 5.83 25.80
C ASN A 196 -19.56 4.81 26.22
N ILE A 197 -19.12 3.56 26.44
CA ILE A 197 -19.89 2.45 27.02
C ILE A 197 -19.05 1.68 28.04
N SER A 198 -19.70 0.89 28.90
CA SER A 198 -19.00 -0.06 29.77
C SER A 198 -18.53 -1.26 28.93
N PRO A 199 -17.33 -1.84 29.19
CA PRO A 199 -16.42 -1.56 30.31
C PRO A 199 -15.37 -0.48 30.05
N PHE A 200 -15.28 0.06 28.84
CA PHE A 200 -14.23 1.01 28.41
C PHE A 200 -14.31 2.36 29.15
N SER A 201 -15.52 2.82 29.44
CA SER A 201 -15.77 4.11 30.11
C SER A 201 -16.54 3.98 31.42
N TYR A 202 -16.48 5.04 32.24
CA TYR A 202 -17.24 5.15 33.48
C TYR A 202 -18.69 5.59 33.21
N THR A 203 -19.62 4.64 33.09
CA THR A 203 -21.02 4.92 32.75
C THR A 203 -21.95 5.19 33.94
N ALA A 204 -21.48 5.00 35.18
CA ALA A 204 -22.29 5.26 36.36
C ALA A 204 -22.70 6.75 36.43
N PRO A 205 -23.91 7.09 36.93
CA PRO A 205 -24.43 8.47 36.92
C PRO A 205 -23.48 9.52 37.50
N ARG A 206 -22.69 9.13 38.51
CA ARG A 206 -21.67 9.97 39.13
C ARG A 206 -20.61 10.49 38.15
N TYR A 207 -20.29 9.76 37.09
CA TYR A 207 -19.19 10.06 36.17
C TYR A 207 -19.65 10.63 34.81
N GLN A 208 -20.96 10.71 34.56
CA GLN A 208 -21.51 11.12 33.26
C GLN A 208 -21.07 12.53 32.83
N THR A 209 -20.98 13.48 33.77
CA THR A 209 -20.57 14.86 33.47
C THR A 209 -19.08 15.09 33.67
N ASN A 210 -18.42 14.27 34.49
CA ASN A 210 -17.01 14.40 34.81
C ASN A 210 -16.41 13.03 35.24
N PRO A 211 -15.76 12.29 34.33
CA PRO A 211 -15.18 10.98 34.65
C PRO A 211 -13.94 11.08 35.56
N CYS A 212 -13.42 12.29 35.81
CA CYS A 212 -12.27 12.51 36.66
C CYS A 212 -12.63 12.74 38.14
N ILE A 213 -13.91 12.61 38.51
CA ILE A 213 -14.32 12.69 39.91
C ILE A 213 -13.54 11.67 40.76
N GLY A 214 -12.89 12.16 41.81
CA GLY A 214 -12.06 11.36 42.71
C GLY A 214 -10.58 11.24 42.31
N TYR A 215 -10.20 11.73 41.12
CA TYR A 215 -8.80 11.80 40.70
C TYR A 215 -8.16 13.11 41.16
N LYS A 216 -7.36 13.06 42.23
CA LYS A 216 -6.87 14.26 42.96
C LYS A 216 -6.02 15.22 42.10
N LEU A 217 -5.19 14.69 41.21
CA LEU A 217 -4.28 15.49 40.39
C LEU A 217 -5.03 16.29 39.30
N PHE A 218 -6.11 15.73 38.78
CA PHE A 218 -6.92 16.33 37.71
C PHE A 218 -8.41 16.15 38.03
N PRO A 219 -9.02 17.06 38.81
CA PRO A 219 -10.38 16.86 39.31
C PRO A 219 -11.47 17.09 38.26
N ASN A 220 -11.14 17.74 37.12
CA ASN A 220 -12.13 18.20 36.14
C ASN A 220 -11.71 17.84 34.71
N CYS A 221 -12.48 16.97 34.05
CA CYS A 221 -12.35 16.64 32.64
C CYS A 221 -13.72 16.62 31.93
N VAL A 222 -13.71 16.51 30.60
CA VAL A 222 -14.95 16.41 29.81
C VAL A 222 -15.49 14.97 29.84
N PRO A 223 -16.79 14.75 29.57
CA PRO A 223 -17.34 13.41 29.37
C PRO A 223 -16.57 12.61 28.32
N SER A 224 -16.55 11.28 28.45
CA SER A 224 -15.94 10.41 27.44
C SER A 224 -16.67 10.49 26.10
N PHE A 225 -15.91 10.40 25.00
CA PHE A 225 -16.41 10.47 23.63
C PHE A 225 -15.52 9.63 22.72
N GLY A 226 -16.11 9.07 21.66
CA GLY A 226 -15.35 8.25 20.69
C GLY A 226 -14.45 9.11 19.80
N PHE A 227 -15.05 9.85 18.86
CA PHE A 227 -14.33 10.74 17.95
C PHE A 227 -15.09 12.06 17.74
N ARG A 228 -14.34 13.16 17.70
CA ARG A 228 -14.82 14.50 17.39
C ARG A 228 -13.96 15.12 16.30
N HIS A 229 -14.62 15.58 15.25
CA HIS A 229 -14.00 16.46 14.26
C HIS A 229 -14.17 17.92 14.71
N LEU A 230 -13.06 18.63 14.89
CA LEU A 230 -13.05 19.95 15.54
C LEU A 230 -12.77 21.09 14.56
N LEU A 231 -11.81 20.88 13.65
CA LEU A 231 -11.41 21.88 12.67
C LEU A 231 -11.27 21.24 11.28
N PRO A 232 -12.11 21.63 10.29
CA PRO A 232 -11.92 21.31 8.89
C PRO A 232 -10.57 21.80 8.37
N LEU A 233 -10.01 21.10 7.38
CA LEU A 233 -8.74 21.49 6.75
C LEU A 233 -8.83 22.92 6.21
N THR A 234 -8.05 23.83 6.82
CA THR A 234 -8.03 25.26 6.47
C THR A 234 -6.59 25.76 6.35
N ASP A 235 -6.40 26.80 5.55
CA ASP A 235 -5.15 27.56 5.42
C ASP A 235 -4.93 28.56 6.58
N ARG A 236 -5.97 28.80 7.39
CA ARG A 236 -5.93 29.67 8.57
C ARG A 236 -5.37 28.96 9.79
N VAL A 237 -4.05 29.05 9.95
CA VAL A 237 -3.30 28.44 11.06
C VAL A 237 -3.80 28.91 12.43
N ASP A 238 -4.22 30.17 12.55
CA ASP A 238 -4.70 30.70 13.83
C ASP A 238 -5.95 29.98 14.35
N SER A 239 -6.82 29.53 13.44
CA SER A 239 -8.00 28.74 13.80
C SER A 239 -7.63 27.41 14.48
N PHE A 240 -6.50 26.79 14.09
CA PHE A 240 -6.00 25.60 14.78
C PHE A 240 -5.64 25.89 16.23
N ASN A 241 -4.87 26.96 16.47
CA ASN A 241 -4.45 27.31 17.82
C ASN A 241 -5.64 27.68 18.71
N GLU A 242 -6.66 28.36 18.15
CA GLU A 242 -7.90 28.65 18.86
C GLU A 242 -8.67 27.39 19.23
N GLU A 243 -8.83 26.43 18.31
CA GLU A 243 -9.55 25.18 18.60
C GLU A 243 -8.81 24.31 19.60
N VAL A 244 -7.48 24.19 19.51
CA VAL A 244 -6.68 23.42 20.48
C VAL A 244 -6.77 24.02 21.88
N ARG A 245 -6.82 25.36 22.02
CA ARG A 245 -6.96 26.01 23.33
C ARG A 245 -8.30 25.71 24.01
N LYS A 246 -9.37 25.52 23.24
CA LYS A 246 -10.71 25.17 23.76
C LYS A 246 -10.79 23.73 24.27
N GLN A 247 -9.89 22.85 23.82
CA GLN A 247 -9.95 21.45 24.19
C GLN A 247 -9.52 21.18 25.63
N ARG A 248 -10.07 20.10 26.15
CA ARG A 248 -9.79 19.55 27.48
C ARG A 248 -9.75 18.04 27.36
N VAL A 249 -8.85 17.42 28.12
CA VAL A 249 -8.78 15.96 28.22
C VAL A 249 -10.04 15.37 28.84
N SER A 250 -10.27 14.10 28.55
CA SER A 250 -11.29 13.22 29.10
C SER A 250 -10.65 12.11 29.94
N ARG A 251 -11.44 11.10 30.33
CA ARG A 251 -10.95 9.92 31.03
C ARG A 251 -11.85 8.70 30.79
N ASN A 252 -11.23 7.62 30.37
CA ASN A 252 -11.73 6.26 30.24
C ASN A 252 -11.15 5.35 31.34
N ARG A 253 -11.52 4.06 31.35
CA ARG A 253 -11.25 3.13 32.44
C ARG A 253 -10.04 2.24 32.16
N ASP A 254 -9.91 1.76 30.95
CA ASP A 254 -8.82 0.91 30.47
C ASP A 254 -7.74 1.73 29.76
N ALA A 255 -6.67 1.04 29.37
CA ALA A 255 -5.49 1.64 28.75
C ALA A 255 -5.58 1.71 27.22
N PRO A 256 -6.11 0.70 26.51
CA PRO A 256 -6.28 0.81 25.07
C PRO A 256 -7.29 1.91 24.70
N GLU A 257 -7.03 2.63 23.61
CA GLU A 257 -7.84 3.76 23.17
C GLU A 257 -8.57 3.49 21.84
N GLY A 258 -9.68 4.17 21.61
CA GLY A 258 -10.54 4.03 20.43
C GLY A 258 -10.03 4.73 19.17
N GLY A 259 -8.72 4.95 19.07
CA GLY A 259 -8.11 5.78 18.03
C GLY A 259 -8.36 5.30 16.59
N PHE A 260 -8.58 4.02 16.36
CA PHE A 260 -8.83 3.51 15.01
C PHE A 260 -10.23 3.83 14.47
N ASP A 261 -11.24 4.01 15.32
CA ASP A 261 -12.52 4.58 14.89
C ASP A 261 -12.30 5.98 14.32
N ALA A 262 -11.51 6.78 15.03
CA ALA A 262 -11.22 8.15 14.65
C ALA A 262 -10.40 8.25 13.34
N VAL A 263 -9.39 7.39 13.17
CA VAL A 263 -8.63 7.31 11.91
C VAL A 263 -9.55 6.95 10.76
N LEU A 264 -10.45 5.99 10.96
CA LEU A 264 -11.37 5.55 9.90
C LEU A 264 -12.36 6.66 9.54
N GLN A 265 -13.01 7.29 10.53
CA GLN A 265 -13.94 8.40 10.31
C GLN A 265 -13.26 9.60 9.63
N ALA A 266 -12.05 9.97 10.06
CA ALA A 266 -11.25 11.01 9.41
C ALA A 266 -10.89 10.67 7.96
N ALA A 267 -10.78 9.38 7.62
CA ALA A 267 -10.49 8.94 6.27
C ALA A 267 -11.71 8.94 5.34
N VAL A 268 -12.87 8.51 5.82
CA VAL A 268 -14.07 8.31 5.00
C VAL A 268 -14.97 9.55 4.91
N CYS A 269 -14.97 10.43 5.92
CA CYS A 269 -15.77 11.65 5.95
C CYS A 269 -15.17 12.80 5.12
N LYS A 270 -14.89 12.57 3.84
CA LYS A 270 -14.13 13.48 2.96
C LYS A 270 -14.60 14.93 3.00
N GLU A 271 -15.90 15.15 2.87
CA GLU A 271 -16.48 16.49 2.76
C GLU A 271 -16.38 17.27 4.07
N LYS A 272 -16.62 16.61 5.21
CA LYS A 272 -16.53 17.25 6.54
C LYS A 272 -15.08 17.58 6.90
N ILE A 273 -14.18 16.62 6.68
CA ILE A 273 -12.76 16.83 6.96
C ILE A 273 -12.14 17.85 5.98
N GLY A 274 -12.57 17.84 4.72
CA GLY A 274 -12.15 18.79 3.69
C GLY A 274 -10.90 18.39 2.90
N TRP A 275 -10.67 17.08 2.69
CA TRP A 275 -9.55 16.58 1.89
C TRP A 275 -9.66 17.07 0.44
N ARG A 276 -8.60 17.67 -0.10
CA ARG A 276 -8.57 18.10 -1.51
C ARG A 276 -8.41 16.90 -2.44
N LYS A 277 -8.64 17.08 -3.74
CA LYS A 277 -8.40 16.00 -4.72
C LYS A 277 -6.91 15.89 -5.05
N ASP A 278 -6.26 17.03 -5.24
CA ASP A 278 -4.89 17.15 -5.73
C ASP A 278 -3.94 17.66 -4.64
N ALA A 279 -3.88 16.93 -3.53
CA ALA A 279 -2.99 17.24 -2.40
C ALA A 279 -2.40 15.97 -1.79
N LEU A 280 -1.27 16.13 -1.09
CA LEU A 280 -0.74 15.08 -0.23
C LEU A 280 -1.55 15.06 1.06
N HIS A 281 -2.29 13.98 1.30
CA HIS A 281 -3.06 13.81 2.53
C HIS A 281 -2.21 13.15 3.61
N LEU A 282 -1.91 13.88 4.67
CA LEU A 282 -1.19 13.43 5.85
C LEU A 282 -2.15 13.37 7.03
N LEU A 283 -2.31 12.19 7.61
CA LEU A 283 -3.09 12.00 8.84
C LEU A 283 -2.11 11.69 9.96
N VAL A 284 -1.89 12.65 10.87
CA VAL A 284 -0.98 12.49 12.00
C VAL A 284 -1.79 11.97 13.18
N PHE A 285 -1.52 10.74 13.61
CA PHE A 285 -2.16 10.09 14.74
C PHE A 285 -1.23 10.13 15.94
N THR A 286 -1.66 10.77 17.02
CA THR A 286 -0.86 10.91 18.25
C THR A 286 -1.56 10.26 19.43
N THR A 287 -0.88 9.34 20.11
CA THR A 287 -1.33 8.69 21.34
C THR A 287 -0.10 8.18 22.10
N ASP A 288 -0.25 8.01 23.39
CA ASP A 288 0.74 7.43 24.27
C ASP A 288 0.46 5.97 24.64
N ASP A 289 -0.63 5.36 24.15
CA ASP A 289 -1.04 3.98 24.45
C ASP A 289 -1.38 3.12 23.21
N VAL A 290 -1.80 1.89 23.44
CA VAL A 290 -2.19 0.90 22.42
C VAL A 290 -3.60 1.18 21.89
N PRO A 291 -3.92 0.81 20.64
CA PRO A 291 -5.27 1.00 20.12
C PRO A 291 -6.13 -0.23 20.39
N HIS A 292 -7.43 -0.03 20.59
CA HIS A 292 -8.42 -1.08 20.40
C HIS A 292 -8.52 -1.52 18.94
N ILE A 293 -8.80 -2.79 18.74
CA ILE A 293 -8.96 -3.41 17.42
C ILE A 293 -10.30 -4.12 17.29
N ALA A 294 -10.69 -4.45 16.06
CA ALA A 294 -11.88 -5.26 15.81
C ALA A 294 -11.92 -6.51 16.71
N LEU A 295 -13.12 -6.82 17.20
CA LEU A 295 -13.52 -7.80 18.19
C LEU A 295 -13.35 -7.38 19.66
N ASP A 296 -12.61 -6.31 19.96
CA ASP A 296 -12.52 -5.80 21.34
C ASP A 296 -13.87 -5.24 21.81
N GLY A 297 -14.65 -4.63 20.91
CA GLY A 297 -15.97 -4.08 21.19
C GLY A 297 -16.97 -5.11 21.72
N LYS A 298 -16.71 -6.41 21.51
CA LYS A 298 -17.51 -7.52 22.07
C LYS A 298 -17.59 -7.45 23.59
N LEU A 299 -16.55 -6.95 24.27
CA LEU A 299 -16.55 -6.75 25.72
C LEU A 299 -17.62 -5.74 26.17
N GLY A 300 -17.92 -4.73 25.34
CA GLY A 300 -19.00 -3.77 25.55
C GLY A 300 -20.33 -4.16 24.91
N GLY A 301 -20.47 -5.40 24.41
CA GLY A 301 -21.68 -5.88 23.73
C GLY A 301 -21.80 -5.44 22.27
N LEU A 302 -20.77 -4.82 21.69
CA LEU A 302 -20.76 -4.43 20.28
C LEU A 302 -20.33 -5.62 19.42
N VAL A 303 -21.31 -6.19 18.71
CA VAL A 303 -21.10 -7.36 17.84
C VAL A 303 -21.24 -7.04 16.36
N GLN A 304 -21.71 -5.83 16.03
CA GLN A 304 -21.82 -5.37 14.65
C GLN A 304 -20.44 -4.91 14.15
N PRO A 305 -19.89 -5.52 13.09
CA PRO A 305 -18.64 -5.06 12.50
C PRO A 305 -18.76 -3.62 11.98
N HIS A 306 -17.65 -2.89 12.00
CA HIS A 306 -17.60 -1.55 11.41
C HIS A 306 -17.85 -1.60 9.88
N ASP A 307 -18.75 -0.75 9.39
CA ASP A 307 -19.21 -0.74 7.98
C ASP A 307 -18.29 0.00 6.98
N GLY A 308 -17.40 0.86 7.49
CA GLY A 308 -16.44 1.62 6.68
C GLY A 308 -17.03 2.90 6.08
N GLN A 309 -18.15 3.39 6.63
CA GLN A 309 -18.85 4.59 6.18
C GLN A 309 -18.69 5.76 7.16
N CYS A 310 -19.04 6.96 6.70
CA CYS A 310 -19.02 8.18 7.52
C CYS A 310 -20.27 8.28 8.39
N HIS A 311 -20.09 8.49 9.70
CA HIS A 311 -21.15 8.60 10.70
C HIS A 311 -20.95 9.81 11.63
N LEU A 312 -20.52 10.93 11.06
CA LEU A 312 -20.45 12.20 11.79
C LEU A 312 -21.80 12.93 11.73
N ASN A 313 -22.34 13.34 12.87
CA ASN A 313 -23.54 14.18 12.94
C ASN A 313 -23.24 15.66 12.63
N GLU A 314 -24.27 16.51 12.71
CA GLU A 314 -24.17 17.97 12.52
C GLU A 314 -23.22 18.63 13.53
N ASP A 315 -23.10 18.07 14.74
CA ASP A 315 -22.15 18.50 15.78
C ASP A 315 -20.71 17.97 15.57
N ASN A 316 -20.45 17.30 14.44
CA ASN A 316 -19.16 16.71 14.09
C ASN A 316 -18.66 15.63 15.08
N GLU A 317 -19.58 14.94 15.75
CA GLU A 317 -19.31 13.79 16.61
C GLU A 317 -19.64 12.47 15.91
N TYR A 318 -18.86 11.42 16.22
CA TYR A 318 -19.09 10.07 15.72
C TYR A 318 -20.23 9.38 16.48
N THR A 319 -21.39 9.27 15.83
CA THR A 319 -22.63 8.77 16.48
C THR A 319 -22.73 7.26 16.55
N ALA A 320 -22.05 6.54 15.66
CA ALA A 320 -22.07 5.07 15.63
C ALA A 320 -21.01 4.42 16.55
N SER A 321 -20.28 5.22 17.34
CA SER A 321 -19.26 4.75 18.29
C SER A 321 -19.73 3.65 19.23
N ASN A 322 -21.00 3.74 19.67
CA ASN A 322 -21.62 2.81 20.61
C ASN A 322 -22.55 1.80 19.91
N GLN A 323 -22.49 1.70 18.58
CA GLN A 323 -23.34 0.82 17.76
C GLN A 323 -22.49 -0.22 17.03
N MET A 324 -21.30 0.17 16.56
CA MET A 324 -20.38 -0.68 15.81
C MET A 324 -19.10 -0.95 16.59
N ASP A 325 -18.54 -2.14 16.38
CA ASP A 325 -17.21 -2.54 16.84
C ASP A 325 -16.10 -1.65 16.23
N TYR A 326 -14.89 -1.73 16.79
CA TYR A 326 -13.71 -1.06 16.23
C TYR A 326 -13.39 -1.61 14.84
N PRO A 327 -12.75 -0.82 13.96
CA PRO A 327 -12.41 -1.29 12.63
C PRO A 327 -11.24 -2.26 12.65
N SER A 328 -11.27 -3.23 11.72
CA SER A 328 -10.14 -4.12 11.52
C SER A 328 -8.99 -3.38 10.83
N LEU A 329 -7.75 -3.84 11.05
CA LEU A 329 -6.58 -3.30 10.35
C LEU A 329 -6.69 -3.42 8.82
N ALA A 330 -7.41 -4.43 8.34
CA ALA A 330 -7.65 -4.63 6.91
C ALA A 330 -8.61 -3.56 6.34
N LEU A 331 -9.70 -3.27 7.05
CA LEU A 331 -10.64 -2.20 6.67
C LEU A 331 -9.96 -0.83 6.72
N LEU A 332 -9.16 -0.59 7.77
CA LEU A 332 -8.38 0.64 7.91
C LEU A 332 -7.40 0.83 6.74
N GLY A 333 -6.63 -0.21 6.41
CA GLY A 333 -5.69 -0.19 5.29
C GLY A 333 -6.37 0.03 3.94
N GLU A 334 -7.56 -0.55 3.74
CA GLU A 334 -8.38 -0.38 2.55
C GLU A 334 -8.88 1.05 2.41
N LYS A 335 -9.53 1.62 3.43
CA LYS A 335 -10.07 2.98 3.38
C LYS A 335 -8.99 4.06 3.34
N LEU A 336 -7.84 3.85 3.97
CA LEU A 336 -6.70 4.77 3.82
C LEU A 336 -6.14 4.74 2.39
N ALA A 337 -6.10 3.58 1.74
CA ALA A 337 -5.63 3.46 0.36
C ALA A 337 -6.64 4.05 -0.64
N GLU A 338 -7.92 3.71 -0.50
CA GLU A 338 -9.03 4.21 -1.33
C GLU A 338 -9.11 5.75 -1.31
N ASN A 339 -8.79 6.35 -0.15
CA ASN A 339 -8.86 7.80 0.05
C ASN A 339 -7.51 8.52 -0.09
N ASN A 340 -6.45 7.81 -0.53
CA ASN A 340 -5.10 8.33 -0.71
C ASN A 340 -4.50 9.01 0.54
N ILE A 341 -4.78 8.48 1.74
CA ILE A 341 -4.35 9.05 3.02
C ILE A 341 -3.08 8.36 3.53
N ASN A 342 -2.09 9.19 3.87
CA ASN A 342 -0.84 8.75 4.47
C ASN A 342 -0.92 8.91 5.99
N LEU A 343 -1.25 7.81 6.66
CA LEU A 343 -1.25 7.72 8.11
C LEU A 343 0.20 7.73 8.67
N ILE A 344 0.44 8.62 9.63
CA ILE A 344 1.68 8.77 10.39
C ILE A 344 1.36 8.51 11.86
N PHE A 345 1.95 7.46 12.43
CA PHE A 345 1.89 7.21 13.87
C PHE A 345 2.99 8.00 14.58
N ALA A 346 2.60 8.98 15.38
CA ALA A 346 3.47 9.72 16.29
C ALA A 346 3.16 9.28 17.72
N VAL A 347 3.85 8.24 18.15
CA VAL A 347 3.56 7.51 19.40
C VAL A 347 4.76 7.54 20.34
N THR A 348 4.52 7.35 21.63
CA THR A 348 5.59 7.28 22.62
C THR A 348 6.52 6.07 22.39
N LYS A 349 7.75 6.16 22.90
CA LYS A 349 8.81 5.17 22.68
C LYS A 349 8.39 3.74 23.04
N ASN A 350 7.59 3.58 24.09
CA ASN A 350 7.14 2.28 24.58
C ASN A 350 6.24 1.54 23.57
N HIS A 351 5.50 2.28 22.75
CA HIS A 351 4.55 1.74 21.78
C HIS A 351 5.08 1.72 20.34
N TYR A 352 6.26 2.27 20.09
CA TYR A 352 6.85 2.37 18.75
C TYR A 352 6.87 1.03 17.99
N MET A 353 7.28 -0.06 18.65
CA MET A 353 7.38 -1.37 17.97
C MET A 353 6.01 -1.93 17.58
N LEU A 354 4.98 -1.69 18.39
CA LEU A 354 3.61 -2.10 18.08
C LEU A 354 3.10 -1.38 16.82
N TYR A 355 3.17 -0.05 16.81
CA TYR A 355 2.69 0.75 15.68
C TYR A 355 3.54 0.55 14.41
N LYS A 356 4.83 0.24 14.56
CA LYS A 356 5.69 -0.19 13.45
C LYS A 356 5.18 -1.50 12.82
N CYS A 357 4.82 -2.49 13.62
CA CYS A 357 4.21 -3.74 13.14
C CYS A 357 2.86 -3.48 12.44
N ILE A 358 2.00 -2.64 13.02
CA ILE A 358 0.71 -2.26 12.43
C ILE A 358 0.90 -1.58 11.07
N THR A 359 1.88 -0.70 10.94
CA THR A 359 2.21 -0.01 9.67
C THR A 359 2.57 -0.99 8.56
N ILE A 360 3.30 -2.07 8.87
CA ILE A 360 3.68 -3.09 7.90
C ILE A 360 2.43 -3.86 7.43
N MET A 361 1.53 -4.21 8.35
CA MET A 361 0.31 -4.94 8.03
C MET A 361 -0.65 -4.12 7.18
N SER A 362 -0.87 -2.84 7.52
CA SER A 362 -1.77 -1.95 6.78
C SER A 362 -1.25 -1.61 5.38
N LYS A 363 0.08 -1.66 5.15
CA LYS A 363 0.69 -1.45 3.82
C LYS A 363 0.70 -2.69 2.92
N LYS A 364 0.55 -3.89 3.47
CA LYS A 364 0.63 -5.13 2.66
C LYS A 364 -0.50 -5.23 1.62
N LYS A 365 -1.64 -4.57 1.86
CA LYS A 365 -2.73 -4.41 0.87
C LYS A 365 -2.55 -3.23 -0.10
N ARG A 366 -1.69 -2.24 0.21
CA ARG A 366 -1.39 -1.11 -0.71
C ARG A 366 -0.50 -1.51 -1.88
N LYS A 367 0.21 -2.65 -1.76
CA LYS A 367 0.84 -3.26 -2.93
C LYS A 367 -0.27 -3.92 -3.75
N VAL A 368 -0.62 -3.28 -4.86
CA VAL A 368 -1.18 -4.02 -5.99
C VAL A 368 -0.19 -5.15 -6.27
N ASP A 369 -0.62 -6.37 -6.01
CA ASP A 369 0.12 -7.59 -6.32
C ASP A 369 0.21 -7.66 -7.85
N PHE A 370 1.21 -7.00 -8.45
CA PHE A 370 1.67 -7.36 -9.78
C PHE A 370 2.32 -8.74 -9.65
N LYS A 371 1.47 -9.77 -9.58
CA LYS A 371 1.88 -11.17 -9.74
C LYS A 371 2.29 -11.37 -11.19
N CYS A 372 3.51 -10.98 -11.53
CA CYS A 372 4.25 -11.67 -12.58
C CYS A 372 4.53 -13.09 -12.08
N HIS A 373 3.78 -14.06 -12.59
CA HIS A 373 4.13 -15.47 -12.43
C HIS A 373 5.50 -15.71 -13.06
N ALA A 374 6.52 -16.01 -12.25
CA ALA A 374 7.60 -16.94 -12.61
C ALA A 374 8.54 -17.22 -11.43
N PHE A 375 8.52 -18.48 -11.01
CA PHE A 375 9.55 -19.24 -10.26
C PHE A 375 9.66 -19.12 -8.73
N LYS A 376 9.25 -20.24 -8.10
CA LYS A 376 9.72 -20.71 -6.79
C LYS A 376 11.26 -20.76 -6.76
N CYS A 377 11.85 -20.12 -5.76
CA CYS A 377 12.99 -20.67 -5.02
C CYS A 377 13.06 -20.06 -3.62
N GLN A 378 12.40 -20.76 -2.70
CA GLN A 378 12.91 -21.18 -1.39
C GLN A 378 14.33 -20.69 -1.06
N TYR A 379 14.45 -19.61 -0.27
CA TYR A 379 15.40 -19.41 0.84
C TYR A 379 15.02 -18.09 1.52
N ALA A 380 14.61 -18.19 2.78
CA ALA A 380 14.46 -17.05 3.66
C ALA A 380 15.85 -16.50 4.02
N LEU A 381 15.90 -15.18 4.26
CA LEU A 381 17.04 -14.34 4.66
C LEU A 381 17.85 -13.75 3.51
N PHE A 382 18.07 -12.44 3.62
CA PHE A 382 18.84 -11.55 2.74
C PHE A 382 18.26 -11.27 1.37
N TRP A 383 17.44 -10.22 1.25
CA TRP A 383 17.49 -9.26 0.14
C TRP A 383 16.73 -7.99 0.59
N SER A 384 17.51 -6.98 1.01
CA SER A 384 17.06 -5.62 1.30
C SER A 384 17.76 -4.70 0.32
N MET A 385 17.25 -4.61 -0.90
CA MET A 385 17.48 -3.52 -1.84
C MET A 385 16.63 -3.80 -3.08
N GLU A 386 15.61 -2.96 -3.32
CA GLU A 386 15.22 -2.43 -4.63
C GLU A 386 13.80 -1.85 -4.59
N TYR A 387 13.60 -0.80 -5.40
CA TYR A 387 12.36 -0.06 -5.72
C TYR A 387 11.95 1.11 -4.79
N GLY A 388 12.59 2.26 -5.03
CA GLY A 388 11.99 3.53 -5.50
C GLY A 388 10.86 4.23 -4.73
N LEU A 389 9.96 3.53 -4.05
CA LEU A 389 8.92 4.15 -3.20
C LEU A 389 9.39 4.39 -1.76
N PHE A 390 10.58 3.88 -1.41
CA PHE A 390 11.13 3.94 -0.05
C PHE A 390 11.63 5.35 0.35
N CYS A 391 11.90 6.24 -0.61
CA CYS A 391 12.36 7.61 -0.30
C CYS A 391 11.22 8.54 0.17
N HIS A 392 9.97 8.28 -0.22
CA HIS A 392 8.83 9.15 0.09
C HIS A 392 8.49 9.15 1.59
N GLN A 393 8.79 8.06 2.29
CA GLN A 393 8.49 7.93 3.70
C GLN A 393 9.69 8.27 4.56
N ILE A 394 10.93 7.98 4.15
CA ILE A 394 12.11 8.24 4.98
C ILE A 394 12.42 9.74 5.06
N ARG A 395 12.27 10.52 3.99
CA ARG A 395 12.55 11.97 4.08
C ARG A 395 11.50 12.71 4.92
N TRP A 396 10.23 12.35 4.79
CA TRP A 396 9.13 12.95 5.58
C TRP A 396 9.01 12.37 6.99
N GLN A 397 9.26 11.08 7.21
CA GLN A 397 9.39 10.53 8.56
C GLN A 397 10.62 11.08 9.25
N SER A 398 11.75 11.27 8.57
CA SER A 398 12.90 11.92 9.20
C SER A 398 12.64 13.39 9.52
N ILE A 399 11.89 14.15 8.71
CA ILE A 399 11.54 15.55 9.02
C ILE A 399 10.46 15.64 10.10
N ALA A 400 9.40 14.83 10.04
CA ALA A 400 8.36 14.78 11.07
C ALA A 400 8.91 14.23 12.39
N TYR A 401 9.79 13.22 12.35
CA TYR A 401 10.51 12.70 13.51
C TYR A 401 11.55 13.69 14.03
N TYR A 402 12.30 14.42 13.19
CA TYR A 402 13.22 15.47 13.67
C TYR A 402 12.45 16.66 14.26
N ALA A 403 11.28 17.01 13.71
CA ALA A 403 10.43 18.05 14.26
C ALA A 403 9.81 17.63 15.60
N THR A 404 9.37 16.37 15.76
CA THR A 404 8.78 15.90 17.03
C THR A 404 9.83 15.51 18.08
N THR A 405 10.93 14.85 17.73
CA THR A 405 11.93 14.38 18.71
C THR A 405 12.92 15.43 19.21
N ARG A 406 13.03 16.61 18.58
CA ARG A 406 13.74 17.77 19.17
C ARG A 406 12.84 18.73 19.96
N LEU A 407 11.52 18.52 19.96
CA LEU A 407 10.55 19.37 20.65
C LEU A 407 9.89 18.69 21.88
N VAL A 408 10.08 17.38 22.06
CA VAL A 408 9.64 16.60 23.25
C VAL A 408 10.86 16.15 24.08
N GLY A 409 11.89 17.00 24.13
CA GLY A 409 13.06 16.84 25.00
C GLY A 409 13.01 17.85 26.13
#